data_AF-A0A1Y4RAI1-F1
#
_entry.id   AF-A0A1Y4RAI1-F1
#
_cell.length_a   1.000
_cell.length_b   1.000
_cell.length_c   1.000
_cell.angle_alpha   90.00
_cell.angle_beta   90.00
_cell.angle_gamma   90.00
#
_symmetry.space_group_name_H-M   'P 1'
#
loop_
_entity.id
_entity.type
_entity.pdbx_description
1 polymer ?
#
loop_
_entity_poly.entity_id
_entity_poly.type
_entity_poly.pdbx_seq_one_letter_code
_entity_poly.pdbx_strand_id
1 'polypeptide(L)' 'MFHQAGDKLKICSYLFMIFYTMKSLIFRLQYILSIENLFSFSKDIVFAFIVSLLIYGCSYIVKLYENKDIL' A
#
# COMPACT_ATOMS: atom_id res chain seq x y z
N MET A 1 -22.91 4.92 -9.73
CA MET A 1 -22.37 4.22 -8.55
C MET A 1 -20.83 4.27 -8.48
N PHE A 2 -20.14 4.69 -9.55
CA PHE A 2 -18.68 4.79 -9.64
C PHE A 2 -18.08 6.12 -9.14
N HIS A 3 -18.85 7.14 -8.78
CA HIS A 3 -18.40 8.53 -8.59
C HIS A 3 -17.43 8.81 -7.40
N GLN A 4 -16.81 7.77 -6.82
CA GLN A 4 -15.86 7.86 -5.70
C GLN A 4 -14.90 6.66 -5.66
N ALA A 5 -14.82 5.85 -6.72
CA ALA A 5 -13.97 4.67 -6.74
C ALA A 5 -12.48 5.05 -6.65
N GLY A 6 -12.10 6.17 -7.28
CA GLY A 6 -10.76 6.75 -7.16
C GLY A 6 -10.39 7.08 -5.71
N ASP A 7 -11.26 7.75 -4.97
CA ASP A 7 -10.99 8.13 -3.57
C ASP A 7 -10.95 6.92 -2.62
N LYS A 8 -11.81 5.92 -2.85
CA LYS A 8 -11.79 4.66 -2.09
C LYS A 8 -10.50 3.87 -2.32
N LEU A 9 -9.98 3.82 -3.55
CA LEU A 9 -8.69 3.20 -3.87
C LEU A 9 -7.52 3.91 -3.19
N LYS A 10 -7.55 5.25 -3.12
CA LYS A 10 -6.52 6.02 -2.41
C LYS A 10 -6.47 5.65 -0.93
N ILE A 11 -7.63 5.62 -0.26
CA ILE A 11 -7.75 5.19 1.15
C ILE A 11 -7.26 3.75 1.32
N CYS A 12 -7.59 2.86 0.38
CA CYS A 12 -7.13 1.47 0.39
C CYS A 12 -5.60 1.38 0.31
N SER A 13 -4.94 2.20 -0.50
CA SER A 13 -3.46 2.23 -0.58
C SER A 13 -2.80 2.63 0.74
N TYR A 14 -3.41 3.58 1.47
CA TYR A 14 -2.90 4.02 2.77
C TYR A 14 -3.13 2.97 3.85
N LEU A 15 -4.32 2.37 3.91
CA LEU A 15 -4.62 1.29 4.84
C LEU A 15 -3.69 0.10 4.62
N PHE A 16 -3.42 -0.26 3.36
CA PHE A 16 -2.48 -1.30 3.01
C PHE A 16 -1.06 -0.99 3.52
N MET A 17 -0.58 0.23 3.30
CA MET A 17 0.75 0.66 3.74
C MET A 17 0.88 0.62 5.26
N ILE A 18 -0.12 1.12 6.00
CA ILE A 18 -0.15 1.11 7.47
C ILE A 18 -0.16 -0.32 7.98
N PHE A 19 -1.04 -1.17 7.45
CA PHE A 19 -1.15 -2.57 7.87
C PHE A 19 0.17 -3.32 7.65
N TYR A 20 0.78 -3.16 6.48
CA TYR A 20 2.02 -3.85 6.15
C TYR A 20 3.20 -3.37 7.00
N THR A 21 3.25 -2.06 7.28
CA THR A 21 4.27 -1.48 8.17
C THR A 21 4.11 -2.01 9.60
N MET A 22 2.89 -2.06 10.13
CA MET A 22 2.61 -2.59 11.47
C MET A 22 2.93 -4.09 11.57
N LYS A 23 2.54 -4.89 10.57
CA LYS A 23 2.89 -6.32 10.49
C LYS A 23 4.40 -6.53 10.55
N SER A 24 5.15 -5.74 9.77
CA SER A 24 6.61 -5.79 9.73
C SER A 24 7.26 -5.40 11.07
N LEU A 25 6.69 -4.40 11.76
CA LEU A 25 7.13 -3.96 13.09
C LEU A 25 6.90 -5.01 14.18
N ILE A 26 5.72 -5.67 14.18
CA ILE A 26 5.39 -6.75 15.11
C ILE A 26 6.32 -7.95 14.88
N PHE A 27 6.62 -8.28 13.62
CA PHE A 27 7.56 -9.35 13.30
C PHE A 27 8.98 -9.03 13.81
N ARG A 28 9.44 -7.77 13.71
CA ARG A 28 10.71 -7.35 14.34
C ARG A 28 10.71 -7.53 15.86
N LEU A 29 9.64 -7.10 16.54
CA LEU A 29 9.53 -7.25 18.00
C LEU A 29 9.64 -8.72 18.44
N GLN A 30 9.06 -9.64 17.68
CA GLN A 30 9.15 -11.07 17.96
C GLN A 30 10.53 -11.68 17.69
N TYR A 31 11.36 -11.08 16.83
CA TYR A 31 12.61 -11.68 16.37
C TYR A 31 13.83 -10.75 16.44
N ILE A 32 13.93 -9.93 17.50
CA ILE A 32 15.03 -8.97 17.76
C ILE A 32 16.45 -9.60 17.71
N LEU A 33 16.59 -10.92 17.83
CA LEU A 33 17.87 -11.62 17.97
C LEU A 33 18.47 -12.23 16.69
N SER A 34 17.79 -12.21 15.54
CA SER A 34 18.30 -12.84 14.30
C SER A 34 18.67 -11.82 13.21
N ILE A 35 19.94 -11.80 12.81
CA ILE A 35 20.51 -10.94 11.75
C ILE A 35 19.82 -11.18 10.40
N GLU A 36 19.32 -12.39 10.13
CA GLU A 36 18.57 -12.73 8.90
C GLU A 36 17.29 -11.88 8.73
N ASN A 37 16.67 -11.40 9.83
CA ASN A 37 15.45 -10.61 9.75
C ASN A 37 15.65 -9.17 9.30
N LEU A 38 16.88 -8.63 9.36
CA LEU A 38 17.16 -7.29 8.85
C LEU A 38 17.11 -7.21 7.33
N PHE A 39 17.56 -8.26 6.63
CA PHE A 39 17.53 -8.34 5.16
C PHE A 39 16.16 -8.70 4.58
N SER A 40 15.34 -9.49 5.30
CA SER A 40 13.95 -9.74 4.90
C SER A 40 13.10 -8.46 5.00
N PHE A 41 13.32 -7.67 6.06
CA PHE A 41 12.57 -6.45 6.33
C PHE A 41 12.67 -5.39 5.23
N SER A 42 13.87 -5.18 4.67
CA SER A 42 14.05 -4.20 3.59
C SER A 42 13.28 -4.59 2.34
N LYS A 43 13.22 -5.89 2.02
CA LYS A 43 12.44 -6.41 0.90
C LYS A 43 10.94 -6.26 1.13
N ASP A 44 10.46 -6.54 2.34
CA ASP A 44 9.05 -6.41 2.71
C ASP A 44 8.54 -4.97 2.62
N ILE A 45 9.35 -4.00 3.06
CA ILE A 45 9.02 -2.57 2.94
C ILE A 45 9.02 -2.12 1.48
N VAL A 46 10.03 -2.52 0.70
CA VAL A 46 10.11 -2.17 -0.73
C VAL A 46 8.90 -2.75 -1.47
N PHE A 47 8.52 -3.99 -1.18
CA PHE A 47 7.34 -4.62 -1.75
C PHE A 47 6.06 -3.86 -1.39
N ALA A 48 5.86 -3.52 -0.11
CA ALA A 48 4.72 -2.73 0.33
C ALA A 48 4.64 -1.37 -0.36
N PHE A 49 5.80 -0.70 -0.51
CA PHE A 49 5.89 0.59 -1.18
C PHE A 49 5.51 0.51 -2.66
N ILE A 50 6.02 -0.50 -3.39
CA ILE A 50 5.69 -0.73 -4.81
C ILE A 50 4.19 -0.97 -4.98
N VAL A 51 3.61 -1.84 -4.14
CA VAL A 51 2.18 -2.17 -4.20
C VAL A 51 1.32 -0.95 -3.87
N SER A 52 1.68 -0.16 -2.84
CA SER A 52 0.98 1.08 -2.51
C SER A 52 1.05 2.11 -3.65
N LEU A 53 2.19 2.24 -4.33
CA LEU A 53 2.35 3.10 -5.51
C LEU A 53 1.46 2.67 -6.67
N LEU A 54 1.37 1.36 -6.93
CA LEU A 54 0.48 0.82 -7.96
C LEU A 54 -0.99 1.14 -7.66
N ILE A 55 -1.44 0.90 -6.43
CA ILE A 55 -2.83 1.19 -6.03
C ILE A 55 -3.11 2.70 -6.11
N TYR A 56 -2.16 3.55 -5.71
CA TYR A 56 -2.27 5.00 -5.82
C TYR A 56 -2.33 5.47 -7.28
N GLY A 57 -1.51 4.88 -8.16
CA GLY A 57 -1.55 5.14 -9.61
C GLY A 57 -2.90 4.76 -10.21
N CYS A 58 -3.44 3.59 -9.84
CA CYS A 58 -4.78 3.16 -10.25
C CYS A 58 -5.87 4.12 -9.75
N SER A 59 -5.79 4.59 -8.49
CA SER A 59 -6.69 5.61 -7.94
C SER A 59 -6.68 6.88 -8.80
N TYR A 60 -5.50 7.35 -9.22
CA TYR A 60 -5.36 8.54 -10.05
C TYR A 60 -5.99 8.35 -11.43
N ILE A 61 -5.74 7.21 -12.08
CA ILE A 61 -6.33 6.86 -13.37
C ILE A 61 -7.85 6.84 -13.27
N VAL A 62 -8.41 6.11 -12.29
CA VAL A 62 -9.86 6.01 -12.08
C VAL A 62 -10.48 7.39 -11.86
N LYS A 63 -9.84 8.24 -11.04
CA LYS A 63 -10.30 9.61 -10.80
C LYS A 63 -10.26 10.47 -12.07
N LEU A 64 -9.27 10.25 -12.96
CA LEU A 64 -9.15 10.95 -14.24
C LEU A 64 -10.23 10.53 -15.24
N TYR A 65 -10.69 9.28 -15.18
CA TYR A 65 -11.82 8.79 -15.98
C TYR A 65 -13.18 9.20 -15.40
N GLU A 66 -13.35 9.18 -14.06
CA GLU A 66 -14.55 9.72 -13.39
C GLU A 66 -14.76 11.20 -13.73
N ASN A 67 -13.69 12.01 -13.73
CA ASN A 67 -13.77 13.44 -13.99
C ASN A 67 -14.01 13.79 -15.47
N LYS A 68 -13.93 12.80 -16.38
CA LYS A 68 -14.28 12.94 -17.80
C LYS A 68 -15.69 12.42 -18.10
N ASP A 69 -16.46 12.00 -17.08
CA ASP A 69 -17.77 11.33 -17.22
C ASP A 69 -17.75 10.11 -18.17
N ILE A 70 -16.58 9.47 -18.33
CA ILE A 70 -16.42 8.29 -19.21
C ILE A 70 -16.85 7.00 -18.48
N LEU A 71 -16.99 7.03 -17.15
CA LEU A 71 -17.04 5.88 -16.25
C LEU A 71 -18.22 5.99 -15.27
#